data_AF-A0A0T7FB02-F1
#
_entry.id   AF-A0A0T7FB02-F1
#
_cell.length_a   1.000
_cell.length_b   1.000
_cell.length_c   1.000
_cell.angle_alpha   90.00
_cell.angle_beta   90.00
_cell.angle_gamma   90.00
#
_symmetry.space_group_name_H-M   'P 1'
#
loop_
_entity.id
_entity.type
_entity.pdbx_description
1 polymer ?
#
loop_
_entity_poly.entity_id
_entity_poly.type
_entity_poly.pdbx_seq_one_letter_code
_entity_poly.pdbx_strand_id
1 'polypeptide(L)' 'MLAESKKTIPPEAETPCAAPVVIPDRKISAGETTSLWGADRSALRVCEFRRQAAVSTIRGTP' A
#
# COMPACT_ATOMS: atom_id res chain seq x y z
N MET A 1 -2.34 -36.47 -1.86
CA MET A 1 -2.81 -35.54 -0.82
C MET A 1 -1.98 -34.28 -0.94
N LEU A 2 -2.58 -33.13 -1.23
CA LEU A 2 -1.86 -31.85 -1.21
C LEU A 2 -1.70 -31.43 0.25
N ALA A 3 -0.46 -31.25 0.70
CA ALA A 3 -0.19 -30.75 2.05
C ALA A 3 -0.75 -29.34 2.18
N GLU A 4 -1.54 -29.12 3.22
CA GLU A 4 -2.04 -27.79 3.57
C GLU A 4 -0.89 -26.93 4.10
N SER A 5 -0.28 -26.14 3.21
CA SER A 5 0.64 -25.09 3.63
C SER A 5 -0.14 -24.07 4.43
N LYS A 6 0.11 -24.00 5.76
CA LYS A 6 -0.37 -22.94 6.64
C LYS A 6 0.19 -21.62 6.13
N LYS A 7 -0.60 -20.90 5.31
CA LYS A 7 -0.20 -19.61 4.74
C LYS A 7 0.04 -18.64 5.89
N THR A 8 1.29 -18.24 6.06
CA THR A 8 1.69 -17.22 7.03
C THR A 8 2.10 -15.98 6.25
N ILE A 9 1.77 -14.81 6.80
CA ILE A 9 2.16 -13.53 6.18
C ILE A 9 3.45 -13.06 6.86
N PRO A 10 4.45 -12.57 6.09
CA PRO A 10 5.60 -11.90 6.69
C PRO A 10 5.14 -10.68 7.50
N PRO A 11 5.73 -10.41 8.68
CA PRO A 11 5.36 -9.26 9.51
C PRO A 11 5.36 -7.93 8.75
N GLU A 12 6.26 -7.77 7.78
CA GLU A 12 6.38 -6.57 6.94
C GLU A 12 5.13 -6.35 6.08
N ALA A 13 4.49 -7.42 5.61
CA ALA A 13 3.27 -7.35 4.81
C ALA A 13 2.03 -6.99 5.66
N GLU A 14 2.11 -7.10 7.00
CA GLU A 14 1.07 -6.58 7.88
C GLU A 14 1.11 -5.06 8.02
N THR A 15 2.27 -4.45 7.74
CA THR A 15 2.46 -3.00 7.86
C THR A 15 1.76 -2.28 6.70
N PRO A 16 0.85 -1.33 6.97
CA PRO A 16 0.18 -0.56 5.92
C PRO A 16 1.17 0.15 5.00
N CYS A 17 0.82 0.26 3.71
CA CYS A 17 1.59 1.09 2.80
C CYS A 17 1.45 2.57 3.18
N ALA A 18 2.41 3.40 2.78
CA ALA A 18 2.32 4.84 3.01
C ALA A 18 1.07 5.43 2.37
N ALA A 19 0.41 6.35 3.08
CA ALA A 19 -0.78 7.02 2.55
C ALA A 19 -0.39 7.97 1.40
N PRO A 20 -1.22 8.06 0.34
CA PRO A 20 -1.06 9.09 -0.68
C PRO A 20 -1.03 10.49 -0.05
N VAL A 21 -0.01 11.29 -0.39
CA VAL A 21 0.06 12.67 0.10
C VAL A 21 -1.02 13.51 -0.59
N VAL A 22 -1.72 14.34 0.18
CA VAL A 22 -2.72 15.27 -0.34
C VAL A 22 -2.00 16.40 -1.08
N ILE A 23 -2.33 16.61 -2.35
CA ILE A 23 -1.83 17.77 -3.10
C ILE A 23 -2.62 18.99 -2.63
N PRO A 24 -1.96 20.04 -2.12
CA PRO A 24 -2.63 21.26 -1.72
C PRO A 24 -3.40 21.88 -2.88
N ASP A 25 -4.60 22.41 -2.61
CA ASP A 25 -5.38 23.18 -3.58
C ASP A 25 -4.85 24.63 -3.70
N ARG A 26 -3.58 24.72 -4.13
CA ARG A 26 -2.87 25.97 -4.39
C ARG A 26 -1.73 25.71 -5.37
N LYS A 27 -1.12 26.79 -5.87
CA LYS A 27 0.15 26.69 -6.60
C LYS A 27 1.21 26.06 -5.70
N ILE A 28 1.95 25.11 -6.26
CA ILE A 28 3.09 24.44 -5.62
C ILE A 28 4.36 24.79 -6.40
N SER A 29 5.46 24.93 -5.69
CA SER A 29 6.79 25.16 -6.25
C SER A 29 7.32 23.90 -6.94
N ALA A 30 8.42 24.05 -7.68
CA ALA A 30 9.12 22.90 -8.28
C ALA A 30 9.64 21.92 -7.20
N GLY A 31 10.17 22.43 -6.08
CA GLY A 31 10.66 21.58 -4.98
C GLY A 31 9.53 20.81 -4.29
N GLU A 32 8.37 21.45 -4.09
CA GLU A 32 7.17 20.78 -3.60
C GLU A 32 6.68 19.74 -4.60
N THR A 33 6.70 20.04 -5.90
CA THR A 33 6.34 19.09 -6.95
C THR A 33 7.22 17.84 -6.89
N THR A 34 8.55 17.98 -6.85
CA THR A 34 9.46 16.83 -6.76
C THR A 34 9.19 15.98 -5.51
N SER A 35 9.00 16.63 -4.36
CA SER A 35 8.73 15.95 -3.09
C SER A 35 7.39 15.18 -3.13
N LEU A 36 6.36 15.79 -3.71
CA LEU A 36 5.02 15.20 -3.85
C LEU A 36 4.95 14.15 -4.97
N TRP A 37 5.82 14.23 -5.97
CA TRP A 37 5.84 13.30 -7.11
C TRP A 37 6.51 11.96 -6.78
N GLY A 38 7.54 11.97 -5.92
CA GLY A 38 8.18 10.74 -5.42
C GLY A 38 7.21 9.81 -4.68
N ALA A 39 6.11 10.36 -4.17
CA ALA A 39 4.98 9.62 -3.61
C ALA A 39 3.89 9.42 -4.68
N ASP A 40 4.18 8.67 -5.76
CA ASP A 40 3.18 8.36 -6.78
C ASP A 40 1.92 7.76 -6.13
N ARG A 41 0.84 8.55 -6.16
CA ARG A 41 -0.42 8.23 -5.49
C ARG A 41 -1.07 6.99 -6.11
N SER A 42 -0.77 6.67 -7.37
CA SER A 42 -1.28 5.46 -8.01
C SER A 42 -0.58 4.22 -7.47
N ALA A 43 0.74 4.21 -7.42
CA ALA A 43 1.54 3.12 -6.85
C ALA A 43 1.23 2.88 -5.36
N LEU A 44 1.08 3.93 -4.56
CA LEU A 44 0.74 3.80 -3.13
C LEU A 44 -0.64 3.18 -2.91
N ARG A 45 -1.64 3.55 -3.73
CA ARG A 45 -2.98 2.92 -3.66
C ARG A 45 -2.95 1.47 -4.10
N VAL A 46 -2.21 1.15 -5.16
CA VAL A 46 -2.06 -0.23 -5.64
C VAL A 46 -1.33 -1.09 -4.61
N CYS A 47 -0.31 -0.53 -3.93
CA CYS A 47 0.38 -1.18 -2.82
C CYS A 47 -0.63 -1.60 -1.74
N GLU A 48 -1.41 -0.64 -1.23
CA GLU A 48 -2.35 -0.91 -0.14
C GLU A 48 -3.46 -1.89 -0.56
N PHE A 49 -3.99 -1.75 -1.77
CA PHE A 49 -4.98 -2.69 -2.31
C PHE A 49 -4.46 -4.13 -2.32
N ARG A 50 -3.26 -4.34 -2.86
CA ARG A 50 -2.64 -5.68 -2.93
C ARG A 50 -2.34 -6.23 -1.55
N ARG A 51 -1.85 -5.38 -0.63
CA ARG A 51 -1.57 -5.76 0.75
C ARG A 51 -2.84 -6.20 1.48
N GLN A 52 -3.92 -5.42 1.40
CA GLN A 52 -5.19 -5.76 2.02
C GLN A 52 -5.75 -7.08 1.47
N ALA A 53 -5.73 -7.28 0.16
CA ALA A 53 -6.19 -8.52 -0.45
C ALA A 53 -5.40 -9.75 0.03
N ALA A 54 -4.07 -9.63 0.18
CA ALA A 54 -3.24 -10.70 0.72
C ALA A 54 -3.54 -10.98 2.20
N VAL A 55 -3.67 -9.92 3.01
CA VAL A 55 -3.99 -10.01 4.44
C VAL A 55 -5.37 -10.62 4.66
N SER A 56 -6.40 -10.16 3.94
CA SER A 56 -7.77 -10.65 4.07
C SER A 56 -7.87 -12.13 3.70
N THR A 57 -7.24 -12.52 2.59
CA THR A 57 -7.17 -13.92 2.14
C THR A 57 -6.53 -14.83 3.18
N ILE A 58 -5.47 -14.39 3.85
CA ILE A 58 -4.75 -15.19 4.85
C ILE A 58 -5.49 -15.21 6.20
N ARG A 59 -6.11 -14.09 6.60
CA ARG A 59 -6.85 -13.97 7.86
C ARG A 59 -8.28 -14.51 7.77
N GLY A 60 -8.77 -14.85 6.58
CA GLY A 60 -10.14 -15.32 6.37
C GLY A 60 -11.20 -14.27 6.72
N THR A 61 -10.85 -12.99 6.64
CA THR A 61 -11.75 -11.86 6.90
C THR A 61 -12.25 -11.33 5.55
N PRO A 62 -13.55 -10.98 5.39
CA PRO A 62 -14.10 -10.41 4.15
C PRO A 62 -13.35 -9.17 3.67
#